data_AF-A0A350YC76-F1
#
_entry.id   AF-A0A350YC76-F1
#
_cell.length_a   1.000
_cell.length_b   1.000
_cell.length_c   1.000
_cell.angle_alpha   90.00
_cell.angle_beta   90.00
_cell.angle_gamma   90.00
#
_symmetry.space_group_name_H-M   'P 1'
#
loop_
_entity.id
_entity.type
_entity.pdbx_description
1 polymer ?
#
loop_
_entity_poly.entity_id
_entity_poly.type
_entity_poly.pdbx_seq_one_letter_code
_entity_poly.pdbx_strand_id
1 'polypeptide(L)'
;MTTSTNPLEPTAHEQYMLELVNRARLNPDAEVARNPYVSDLNEDLAPGTISNTAKQPLAFNFQLIDAARKHSQWMLDTDTFSHTGAGGSTPTQRMQAAGYQFTGSWASGENIAWKGTTGTPDVTAFVAAQHDSLFDSAGHRKNILNDTFKEIGIGILTGVFNGYNAVMTTQNFAKSGSATFLTGVAFNDLVTDDNFYTVGEGLGGIKVDAIRQSDNQLFSTYTFGSGGYQLALDPGTYTVNFSGGLLNTTFTQTVTLGSQNIKLDLATDQLTPLPTLGLNLIGTISNDILTGGDGNDTLDGREANDTLSGLNGNDILLGGSGNDILDGGNGDDQLDGGTGADRLLGSNGNDILVGGGNADRLNGGAGNDTLTGSAGSDKFVFDSGRTFSGSDFGVDSITDFVTGVDKIVVDQTTFGSITSSQIAIAANDSLAATSTGLIVYSQGTGNLFYNQNGSLAGLGTGSQLATIDNDNNSLTAAPALTTADFQIVA
;
A
#
# COMPACT_ATOMS: atom_id res chain seq x y z
N MET A 1 -16.68 8.35 5.04
CA MET A 1 -17.48 7.70 3.97
C MET A 1 -18.05 6.41 4.52
N THR A 2 -19.25 6.01 4.12
CA THR A 2 -19.88 4.76 4.59
C THR A 2 -19.05 3.57 4.13
N THR A 3 -18.29 2.95 5.03
CA THR A 3 -17.70 1.63 4.79
C THR A 3 -18.82 0.68 4.42
N SER A 4 -18.80 0.15 3.20
CA SER A 4 -19.75 -0.88 2.80
C SER A 4 -19.59 -2.07 3.74
N THR A 5 -20.68 -2.40 4.45
CA THR A 5 -20.76 -3.52 5.41
C THR A 5 -21.07 -4.85 4.72
N ASN A 6 -21.00 -4.91 3.39
CA ASN A 6 -21.34 -6.11 2.63
C ASN A 6 -20.13 -7.06 2.58
N PRO A 7 -20.16 -8.20 3.30
CA PRO A 7 -19.03 -9.14 3.33
C PRO A 7 -18.78 -9.80 1.97
N LEU A 8 -19.68 -9.66 0.99
CA LEU A 8 -19.55 -10.18 -0.36
C LEU A 8 -18.98 -9.17 -1.37
N GLU A 9 -18.62 -7.96 -0.95
CA GLU A 9 -17.87 -7.07 -1.83
C GLU A 9 -16.51 -7.69 -2.20
N PRO A 10 -16.06 -7.52 -3.47
CA PRO A 10 -14.76 -8.01 -3.91
C PRO A 10 -13.61 -7.30 -3.20
N THR A 11 -12.63 -8.07 -2.75
CA THR A 11 -11.35 -7.55 -2.27
C THR A 11 -10.53 -6.95 -3.41
N ALA A 12 -9.48 -6.18 -3.10
CA ALA A 12 -8.59 -5.62 -4.11
C ALA A 12 -7.90 -6.70 -4.97
N HIS A 13 -7.52 -7.84 -4.39
CA HIS A 13 -6.92 -8.96 -5.12
C HIS A 13 -7.93 -9.67 -6.03
N GLU A 14 -9.19 -9.79 -5.60
CA GLU A 14 -10.25 -10.35 -6.46
C GLU A 14 -10.55 -9.41 -7.63
N GLN A 15 -10.60 -8.10 -7.37
CA GLN A 15 -10.74 -7.09 -8.42
C GLN A 15 -9.57 -7.16 -9.41
N TYR A 16 -8.34 -7.26 -8.92
CA TYR A 16 -7.16 -7.42 -9.77
C TYR A 16 -7.23 -8.68 -10.66
N MET A 17 -7.62 -9.82 -10.09
CA MET A 17 -7.83 -11.04 -10.87
C MET A 17 -8.93 -10.86 -11.94
N LEU A 18 -10.04 -10.19 -11.61
CA LEU A 18 -11.09 -9.86 -12.59
C LEU A 18 -10.51 -9.05 -13.75
N GLU A 19 -9.66 -8.09 -13.44
CA GLU A 19 -9.08 -7.23 -14.45
C GLU A 19 -8.10 -7.96 -15.38
N LEU A 20 -7.29 -8.89 -14.86
CA LEU A 20 -6.44 -9.77 -15.67
C LEU A 20 -7.28 -10.66 -16.59
N VAL A 21 -8.36 -11.25 -16.08
CA VAL A 21 -9.33 -12.03 -16.88
C VAL A 21 -9.96 -11.18 -17.97
N ASN A 22 -10.40 -9.96 -17.63
CA ASN A 22 -11.05 -9.05 -18.57
C ASN A 22 -10.08 -8.46 -19.59
N ARG A 23 -8.79 -8.31 -19.27
CA ARG A 23 -7.72 -7.98 -20.23
C ARG A 23 -7.57 -9.08 -21.28
N ALA A 24 -7.47 -10.33 -20.83
CA ALA A 24 -7.38 -11.49 -21.71
C ALA A 24 -8.60 -11.61 -22.64
N ARG A 25 -9.80 -11.36 -22.12
CA ARG A 25 -11.05 -11.37 -22.89
C ARG A 25 -11.12 -10.25 -23.93
N LEU A 26 -10.56 -9.09 -23.62
CA LEU A 26 -10.55 -7.92 -24.49
C LEU A 26 -9.65 -8.11 -25.71
N ASN A 27 -8.46 -8.65 -25.49
CA ASN A 27 -7.48 -8.86 -26.54
C ASN A 27 -6.81 -10.23 -26.36
N PRO A 28 -7.47 -11.33 -26.78
CA PRO A 28 -6.95 -12.68 -26.60
C PRO A 28 -5.57 -12.88 -27.23
N ASP A 29 -5.33 -12.32 -28.43
CA ASP A 29 -4.06 -12.47 -29.13
C ASP A 29 -2.92 -11.72 -28.42
N ALA A 30 -3.17 -10.53 -27.86
CA ALA A 30 -2.16 -9.83 -27.06
C ALA A 30 -1.86 -10.56 -25.75
N GLU A 31 -2.84 -11.22 -25.15
CA GLU A 31 -2.62 -12.03 -23.95
C GLU A 31 -1.72 -13.24 -24.23
N VAL A 32 -1.90 -13.89 -25.38
CA VAL A 32 -0.98 -14.94 -25.86
C VAL A 32 0.42 -14.36 -26.07
N ALA A 33 0.55 -13.23 -26.76
CA ALA A 33 1.86 -12.61 -27.02
C ALA A 33 2.61 -12.21 -25.74
N ARG A 34 1.90 -11.85 -24.67
CA ARG A 34 2.47 -11.52 -23.36
C ARG A 34 2.88 -12.76 -22.57
N ASN A 35 2.18 -13.88 -22.75
CA ASN A 35 2.43 -15.10 -21.97
C ASN A 35 3.50 -15.97 -22.67
N PRO A 36 4.72 -16.09 -22.13
CA PRO A 36 5.81 -16.82 -22.79
C PRO A 36 5.58 -18.35 -22.88
N TYR A 37 4.55 -18.87 -22.21
CA TYR A 37 4.23 -20.30 -22.15
C TYR A 37 3.16 -20.73 -23.15
N VAL A 38 2.45 -19.78 -23.78
CA VAL A 38 1.41 -20.08 -24.77
C VAL A 38 1.83 -19.56 -26.14
N SER A 39 1.86 -20.44 -27.12
CA SER A 39 2.22 -20.13 -28.51
C SER A 39 1.01 -19.82 -29.40
N ASP A 40 -0.16 -20.36 -29.06
CA ASP A 40 -1.42 -20.15 -29.80
C ASP A 40 -2.63 -20.22 -28.86
N LEU A 41 -3.70 -19.47 -29.16
CA LEU A 41 -4.95 -19.48 -28.39
C LEU A 41 -5.57 -20.88 -28.27
N ASN A 42 -5.43 -21.70 -29.30
CA ASN A 42 -5.96 -23.05 -29.39
C ASN A 42 -4.87 -24.11 -29.17
N GLU A 43 -3.74 -23.75 -28.55
CA GLU A 43 -2.75 -24.73 -28.09
C GLU A 43 -3.44 -25.81 -27.23
N ASP A 44 -3.14 -27.08 -27.49
CA ASP A 44 -3.80 -28.27 -26.92
C ASP A 44 -5.33 -28.35 -27.10
N LEU A 45 -5.90 -27.59 -28.05
CA LEU A 45 -7.32 -27.62 -28.40
C LEU A 45 -7.52 -27.94 -29.88
N ALA A 46 -8.75 -28.34 -30.22
CA ALA A 46 -9.13 -28.42 -31.63
C ALA A 46 -9.09 -27.00 -32.25
N PRO A 47 -8.58 -26.84 -33.49
CA PRO A 47 -8.55 -25.55 -34.16
C PRO A 47 -9.91 -24.85 -34.16
N GLY A 48 -9.93 -23.56 -33.83
CA GLY A 48 -11.15 -22.75 -33.78
C GLY A 48 -12.05 -22.97 -32.55
N THR A 49 -11.58 -23.70 -31.53
CA THR A 49 -12.31 -23.85 -30.25
C THR A 49 -12.48 -22.52 -29.53
N ILE A 50 -11.43 -21.70 -29.53
CA ILE A 50 -11.38 -20.36 -28.96
C ILE A 50 -11.23 -19.38 -30.13
N SER A 51 -12.21 -18.49 -30.27
CA SER A 51 -12.12 -17.33 -31.17
C SER A 51 -11.28 -16.22 -30.53
N ASN A 52 -10.47 -15.55 -31.35
CA ASN A 52 -9.68 -14.37 -30.98
C ASN A 52 -10.50 -13.07 -30.95
N THR A 53 -11.79 -13.12 -31.29
CA THR A 53 -12.67 -11.95 -31.23
C THR A 53 -12.74 -11.41 -29.79
N ALA A 54 -12.75 -10.08 -29.62
CA ALA A 54 -12.93 -9.49 -28.31
C ALA A 54 -14.24 -9.99 -27.65
N LYS A 55 -14.15 -10.37 -26.37
CA LYS A 55 -15.28 -10.89 -25.59
C LYS A 55 -15.78 -9.82 -24.63
N GLN A 56 -17.09 -9.86 -24.37
CA GLN A 56 -17.71 -8.99 -23.37
C GLN A 56 -17.10 -9.28 -21.99
N PRO A 57 -16.79 -8.24 -21.19
CA PRO A 57 -16.23 -8.38 -19.84
C PRO A 57 -17.12 -9.23 -18.96
N LEU A 58 -16.51 -9.95 -18.04
CA LEU A 58 -17.25 -10.52 -16.94
C LEU A 58 -17.49 -9.45 -15.87
N ALA A 59 -18.68 -9.46 -15.29
CA ALA A 59 -19.05 -8.65 -14.14
C ALA A 59 -19.10 -9.53 -12.88
N PHE A 60 -18.92 -8.93 -11.71
CA PHE A 60 -18.98 -9.68 -10.46
C PHE A 60 -20.42 -10.10 -10.11
N ASN A 61 -20.59 -11.36 -9.72
CA ASN A 61 -21.83 -11.78 -9.07
C ASN A 61 -21.52 -12.23 -7.64
N PHE A 62 -22.17 -11.58 -6.66
CA PHE A 62 -21.87 -11.79 -5.24
C PHE A 62 -22.21 -13.21 -4.75
N GLN A 63 -23.18 -13.89 -5.37
CA GLN A 63 -23.50 -15.29 -5.05
C GLN A 63 -22.41 -16.21 -5.60
N LEU A 64 -21.85 -15.89 -6.77
CA LEU A 64 -20.71 -16.63 -7.31
C LEU A 64 -19.44 -16.40 -6.48
N ILE A 65 -19.21 -15.18 -5.98
CA ILE A 65 -18.09 -14.85 -5.06
C ILE A 65 -18.22 -15.67 -3.77
N ASP A 66 -19.41 -15.69 -3.16
CA ASP A 66 -19.68 -16.50 -1.97
C ASP A 66 -19.38 -17.99 -2.21
N ALA A 67 -19.87 -18.54 -3.33
CA ALA A 67 -19.58 -19.92 -3.71
C ALA A 67 -18.08 -20.18 -3.94
N ALA A 68 -17.36 -19.22 -4.55
CA ALA A 68 -15.94 -19.35 -4.85
C ALA A 68 -15.10 -19.29 -3.57
N ARG A 69 -15.35 -18.32 -2.68
CA ARG A 69 -14.66 -18.21 -1.38
C ARG A 69 -14.89 -19.43 -0.51
N LYS A 70 -16.13 -19.92 -0.42
CA LYS A 70 -16.45 -21.16 0.32
C LYS A 70 -15.69 -22.37 -0.23
N HIS A 71 -15.53 -22.46 -1.55
CA HIS A 71 -14.78 -23.57 -2.15
C HIS A 71 -13.26 -23.44 -1.92
N SER A 72 -12.70 -22.24 -2.07
CA SER A 72 -11.29 -21.97 -1.71
C SER A 72 -11.02 -22.30 -0.24
N GLN A 73 -11.92 -21.91 0.66
CA GLN A 73 -11.80 -22.22 2.09
C GLN A 73 -11.86 -23.72 2.33
N TRP A 74 -12.80 -24.43 1.70
CA TRP A 74 -12.90 -25.88 1.84
C TRP A 74 -11.64 -26.61 1.34
N MET A 75 -11.04 -26.16 0.24
CA MET A 75 -9.78 -26.75 -0.27
C MET A 75 -8.62 -26.56 0.72
N LEU A 76 -8.54 -25.38 1.36
CA LEU A 76 -7.56 -25.11 2.43
C LEU A 76 -7.82 -25.97 3.66
N ASP A 77 -9.06 -26.03 4.14
CA ASP A 77 -9.43 -26.74 5.37
C ASP A 77 -9.25 -28.25 5.26
N THR A 78 -9.41 -28.80 4.06
CA THR A 78 -9.36 -30.25 3.81
C THR A 78 -8.09 -30.72 3.12
N ASP A 79 -7.14 -29.81 2.88
CA ASP A 79 -5.90 -30.05 2.15
C ASP A 79 -6.14 -30.84 0.83
N THR A 80 -7.22 -30.49 0.14
CA THR A 80 -7.68 -31.16 -1.09
C THR A 80 -7.80 -30.16 -2.23
N PHE A 81 -7.18 -30.44 -3.38
CA PHE A 81 -7.33 -29.64 -4.60
C PHE A 81 -8.24 -30.34 -5.61
N SER A 82 -9.50 -29.90 -5.71
CA SER A 82 -10.49 -30.55 -6.57
C SER A 82 -11.64 -29.62 -6.95
N HIS A 83 -12.20 -29.84 -8.15
CA HIS A 83 -13.49 -29.25 -8.55
C HIS A 83 -14.68 -29.87 -7.79
N THR A 84 -14.52 -31.10 -7.31
CA THR A 84 -15.54 -31.80 -6.51
C THR A 84 -15.38 -31.40 -5.06
N GLY A 85 -16.32 -30.62 -4.55
CA GLY A 85 -16.25 -30.02 -3.22
C GLY A 85 -16.87 -30.88 -2.13
N ALA A 86 -17.14 -30.26 -0.98
CA ALA A 86 -17.76 -30.90 0.18
C ALA A 86 -18.98 -31.75 -0.20
N GLY A 87 -19.02 -32.98 0.31
CA GLY A 87 -20.13 -33.93 0.05
C GLY A 87 -20.24 -34.41 -1.39
N GLY A 88 -19.21 -34.24 -2.22
CA GLY A 88 -19.26 -34.58 -3.65
C GLY A 88 -19.94 -33.52 -4.52
N SER A 89 -20.08 -32.29 -4.00
CA SER A 89 -20.77 -31.21 -4.71
C SER A 89 -20.03 -30.79 -5.97
N THR A 90 -20.79 -30.57 -7.06
CA THR A 90 -20.27 -29.96 -8.28
C THR A 90 -20.18 -28.43 -8.15
N PRO A 91 -19.40 -27.74 -8.99
CA PRO A 91 -19.35 -26.27 -8.98
C PRO A 91 -20.74 -25.63 -9.13
N THR A 92 -21.55 -26.13 -10.06
CA THR A 92 -22.93 -25.66 -10.27
C THR A 92 -23.79 -25.82 -9.02
N GLN A 93 -23.68 -26.94 -8.30
CA GLN A 93 -24.43 -27.15 -7.05
C GLN A 93 -24.00 -26.15 -5.97
N ARG A 94 -22.70 -25.82 -5.88
CA ARG A 94 -22.21 -24.80 -4.94
C ARG A 94 -22.72 -23.41 -5.30
N MET A 95 -22.72 -23.04 -6.59
CA MET A 95 -23.30 -21.78 -7.06
C MET A 95 -24.80 -21.68 -6.74
N GLN A 96 -25.56 -22.76 -6.95
CA GLN A 96 -26.99 -22.82 -6.56
C GLN A 96 -27.19 -22.71 -5.05
N ALA A 97 -26.34 -23.36 -4.25
CA ALA A 97 -26.39 -23.28 -2.79
C ALA A 97 -26.08 -21.88 -2.26
N ALA A 98 -25.26 -21.10 -2.97
CA ALA A 98 -25.03 -19.68 -2.70
C ALA A 98 -26.18 -18.78 -3.19
N GLY A 99 -27.22 -19.35 -3.79
CA GLY A 99 -28.43 -18.65 -4.21
C GLY A 99 -28.44 -18.22 -5.68
N TYR A 100 -27.40 -18.52 -6.47
CA TYR A 100 -27.35 -18.15 -7.88
C TYR A 100 -28.45 -18.87 -8.69
N GLN A 101 -29.26 -18.10 -9.40
CA GLN A 101 -30.36 -18.60 -10.20
C GLN A 101 -29.95 -18.70 -11.67
N PHE A 102 -29.85 -19.92 -12.19
CA PHE A 102 -29.58 -20.16 -13.60
C PHE A 102 -30.86 -19.96 -14.43
N THR A 103 -30.93 -18.89 -15.23
CA THR A 103 -32.08 -18.59 -16.10
C THR A 103 -31.80 -18.93 -17.57
N GLY A 104 -32.76 -19.56 -18.28
CA GLY A 104 -32.66 -19.87 -19.72
C GLY A 104 -31.72 -21.03 -20.07
N SER A 105 -31.12 -21.03 -21.27
CA SER A 105 -30.05 -21.99 -21.61
C SER A 105 -28.81 -21.66 -20.78
N TRP A 106 -28.39 -22.58 -19.92
CA TRP A 106 -27.37 -22.40 -18.89
C TRP A 106 -25.98 -22.88 -19.34
N ALA A 107 -24.94 -22.21 -18.87
CA ALA A 107 -23.55 -22.63 -18.93
C ALA A 107 -22.84 -22.14 -17.67
N SER A 108 -22.04 -22.99 -17.04
CA SER A 108 -21.17 -22.64 -15.93
C SER A 108 -19.77 -23.23 -16.14
N GLY A 109 -18.77 -22.62 -15.54
CA GLY A 109 -17.39 -23.12 -15.52
C GLY A 109 -16.74 -22.86 -14.17
N GLU A 110 -15.69 -23.59 -13.86
CA GLU A 110 -14.86 -23.33 -12.68
C GLU A 110 -13.39 -23.46 -13.07
N ASN A 111 -12.58 -22.49 -12.64
CA ASN A 111 -11.14 -22.64 -12.58
C ASN A 111 -10.70 -22.62 -11.12
N ILE A 112 -9.72 -23.44 -10.78
CA ILE A 112 -9.07 -23.42 -9.46
C ILE A 112 -7.56 -23.33 -9.64
N ALA A 113 -6.90 -22.59 -8.77
CA ALA A 113 -5.45 -22.45 -8.77
C ALA A 113 -4.94 -22.27 -7.33
N TRP A 114 -3.71 -22.70 -7.08
CA TRP A 114 -3.03 -22.38 -5.84
C TRP A 114 -1.54 -22.14 -6.11
N LYS A 115 -0.91 -21.35 -5.24
CA LYS A 115 0.54 -21.16 -5.21
C LYS A 115 0.98 -21.02 -3.77
N GLY A 116 2.06 -21.72 -3.41
CA GLY A 116 2.60 -21.77 -2.05
C GLY A 116 4.03 -21.25 -1.95
N THR A 117 4.40 -20.79 -0.77
CA THR A 117 5.78 -20.47 -0.37
C THR A 117 6.04 -20.92 1.07
N THR A 118 7.30 -21.03 1.46
CA THR A 118 7.72 -21.26 2.85
C THR A 118 7.73 -19.98 3.68
N GLY A 119 7.72 -18.80 3.06
CA GLY A 119 7.67 -17.49 3.73
C GLY A 119 6.27 -16.85 3.70
N THR A 120 6.19 -15.54 3.90
CA THR A 120 4.95 -14.77 3.70
C THR A 120 4.63 -14.69 2.20
N PRO A 121 3.41 -15.07 1.77
CA PRO A 121 3.05 -14.99 0.36
C PRO A 121 2.85 -13.54 -0.08
N ASP A 122 3.50 -13.16 -1.18
CA ASP A 122 3.13 -11.98 -1.95
C ASP A 122 1.85 -12.32 -2.74
N VAL A 123 0.72 -11.87 -2.22
CA VAL A 123 -0.60 -12.25 -2.74
C VAL A 123 -0.82 -11.69 -4.14
N THR A 124 -0.40 -10.44 -4.40
CA THR A 124 -0.50 -9.80 -5.73
C THR A 124 0.30 -10.55 -6.78
N ALA A 125 1.57 -10.83 -6.51
CA ALA A 125 2.41 -11.59 -7.44
C ALA A 125 1.90 -13.03 -7.65
N PHE A 126 1.33 -13.64 -6.61
CA PHE A 126 0.75 -14.98 -6.73
C PHE A 126 -0.51 -14.98 -7.58
N VAL A 127 -1.38 -13.98 -7.42
CA VAL A 127 -2.58 -13.81 -8.26
C VAL A 127 -2.21 -13.62 -9.73
N ALA A 128 -1.24 -12.76 -10.04
CA ALA A 128 -0.75 -12.59 -11.41
C ALA A 128 -0.20 -13.90 -11.99
N ALA A 129 0.65 -14.60 -11.24
CA ALA A 129 1.22 -15.88 -11.68
C ALA A 129 0.16 -16.98 -11.86
N GLN A 130 -0.87 -16.99 -11.01
CA GLN A 130 -2.00 -17.92 -11.13
C GLN A 130 -2.82 -17.64 -12.39
N HIS A 131 -3.10 -16.37 -12.71
CA HIS A 131 -3.75 -16.01 -13.98
C HIS A 131 -2.94 -16.51 -15.17
N ASP A 132 -1.63 -16.29 -15.19
CA ASP A 132 -0.76 -16.76 -16.29
C ASP A 132 -0.78 -18.29 -16.42
N SER A 133 -0.76 -19.02 -15.31
CA SER A 133 -0.82 -20.49 -15.28
C SER A 133 -2.20 -21.02 -15.70
N LEU A 134 -3.28 -20.34 -15.30
CA LEU A 134 -4.64 -20.66 -15.75
C LEU A 134 -4.80 -20.37 -17.24
N PHE A 135 -4.19 -19.30 -17.75
CA PHE A 135 -4.22 -18.98 -19.16
C PHE A 135 -3.36 -19.94 -19.99
N ASP A 136 -2.29 -20.50 -19.43
CA ASP A 136 -1.45 -21.53 -20.05
C ASP A 136 -2.20 -22.87 -20.26
N SER A 137 -3.05 -23.23 -19.30
CA SER A 137 -3.80 -24.48 -19.38
C SER A 137 -5.04 -24.39 -20.30
N ALA A 138 -5.08 -25.23 -21.34
CA ALA A 138 -6.15 -25.24 -22.34
C ALA A 138 -7.58 -25.31 -21.78
N GLY A 139 -7.84 -26.13 -20.75
CA GLY A 139 -9.15 -26.25 -20.12
C GLY A 139 -9.58 -24.97 -19.40
N HIS A 140 -8.65 -24.34 -18.69
CA HIS A 140 -8.90 -23.11 -17.93
C HIS A 140 -9.00 -21.88 -18.85
N ARG A 141 -8.14 -21.81 -19.88
CA ARG A 141 -8.19 -20.80 -20.96
C ARG A 141 -9.53 -20.80 -21.68
N LYS A 142 -10.13 -21.99 -21.93
CA LYS A 142 -11.50 -22.10 -22.47
C LYS A 142 -12.55 -21.45 -21.60
N ASN A 143 -12.44 -21.54 -20.27
CA ASN A 143 -13.38 -20.87 -19.36
C ASN A 143 -13.17 -19.35 -19.40
N ILE A 144 -11.92 -18.89 -19.29
CA ILE A 144 -11.55 -17.45 -19.34
C ILE A 144 -12.08 -16.81 -20.62
N LEU A 145 -11.95 -17.46 -21.76
CA LEU A 145 -12.29 -16.93 -23.08
C LEU A 145 -13.66 -17.40 -23.62
N ASN A 146 -14.53 -17.95 -22.77
CA ASN A 146 -15.86 -18.40 -23.19
C ASN A 146 -16.79 -17.20 -23.49
N ASP A 147 -17.39 -17.20 -24.68
CA ASP A 147 -18.23 -16.10 -25.19
C ASP A 147 -19.58 -16.00 -24.46
N THR A 148 -20.02 -17.12 -23.90
CA THR A 148 -21.34 -17.26 -23.27
C THR A 148 -21.37 -16.78 -21.83
N PHE A 149 -20.23 -16.77 -21.14
CA PHE A 149 -20.12 -16.26 -19.78
C PHE A 149 -20.21 -14.73 -19.75
N LYS A 150 -20.88 -14.22 -18.72
CA LYS A 150 -21.16 -12.80 -18.49
C LYS A 150 -20.87 -12.38 -17.06
N GLU A 151 -20.91 -13.33 -16.13
CA GLU A 151 -20.68 -13.10 -14.71
C GLU A 151 -19.56 -14.01 -14.21
N ILE A 152 -18.86 -13.55 -13.18
CA ILE A 152 -17.83 -14.28 -12.48
C ILE A 152 -17.91 -14.04 -10.98
N GLY A 153 -17.59 -15.07 -10.20
CA GLY A 153 -17.24 -14.95 -8.80
C GLY A 153 -15.80 -15.38 -8.60
N ILE A 154 -15.02 -14.60 -7.88
CA ILE A 154 -13.62 -14.91 -7.60
C ILE A 154 -13.49 -15.00 -6.08
N GLY A 155 -12.85 -16.07 -5.59
CA GLY A 155 -12.58 -16.27 -4.18
C GLY A 155 -11.11 -16.53 -3.96
N ILE A 156 -10.39 -15.52 -3.44
CA ILE A 156 -8.95 -15.58 -3.16
C ILE A 156 -8.77 -15.59 -1.65
N LEU A 157 -8.14 -16.63 -1.12
CA LEU A 157 -7.89 -16.79 0.32
C LEU A 157 -6.44 -17.18 0.56
N THR A 158 -5.87 -16.65 1.64
CA THR A 158 -4.59 -17.11 2.17
C THR A 158 -4.81 -18.19 3.23
N GLY A 159 -3.91 -19.17 3.28
CA GLY A 159 -3.97 -20.24 4.26
C GLY A 159 -2.76 -21.17 4.16
N VAL A 160 -2.88 -22.36 4.74
CA VAL A 160 -1.87 -23.42 4.59
C VAL A 160 -2.41 -24.50 3.68
N PHE A 161 -1.62 -24.90 2.68
CA PHE A 161 -1.97 -25.99 1.76
C PHE A 161 -0.72 -26.80 1.40
N ASN A 162 -0.79 -28.12 1.47
CA ASN A 162 0.33 -29.04 1.34
C ASN A 162 1.57 -28.62 2.18
N GLY A 163 1.34 -28.02 3.35
CA GLY A 163 2.40 -27.52 4.23
C GLY A 163 3.05 -26.18 3.83
N TYR A 164 2.54 -25.49 2.81
CA TYR A 164 3.01 -24.17 2.38
C TYR A 164 2.03 -23.07 2.76
N ASN A 165 2.54 -21.86 3.02
CA ASN A 165 1.72 -20.65 3.06
C ASN A 165 1.27 -20.36 1.64
N ALA A 166 -0.03 -20.49 1.40
CA ALA A 166 -0.60 -20.54 0.06
C ALA A 166 -1.65 -19.46 -0.17
N VAL A 167 -1.75 -19.04 -1.42
CA VAL A 167 -2.88 -18.30 -1.97
C VAL A 167 -3.71 -19.30 -2.77
N MET A 168 -4.96 -19.51 -2.36
CA MET A 168 -5.93 -20.40 -3.01
C MET A 168 -6.97 -19.56 -3.75
N THR A 169 -7.19 -19.88 -5.02
CA THR A 169 -8.08 -19.13 -5.90
C THR A 169 -9.11 -20.05 -6.55
N THR A 170 -10.38 -19.66 -6.47
CA THR A 170 -11.48 -20.25 -7.25
C THR A 170 -12.12 -19.17 -8.11
N GLN A 171 -12.36 -19.47 -9.39
CA GLN A 171 -13.11 -18.62 -10.32
C GLN A 171 -14.36 -19.38 -10.79
N ASN A 172 -15.54 -18.86 -10.45
CA ASN A 172 -16.84 -19.39 -10.82
C ASN A 172 -17.43 -18.59 -11.96
N PHE A 173 -17.56 -19.18 -13.15
CA PHE A 173 -18.09 -18.52 -14.32
C PHE A 173 -19.54 -18.92 -14.55
N ALA A 174 -20.38 -17.94 -14.91
CA ALA A 174 -21.76 -18.20 -15.27
C ALA A 174 -22.23 -17.33 -16.44
N LYS A 175 -23.21 -17.86 -17.16
CA LYS A 175 -24.01 -17.08 -18.10
C LYS A 175 -25.08 -16.30 -17.34
N SER A 176 -25.19 -15.01 -17.63
CA SER A 176 -26.23 -14.13 -17.05
C SER A 176 -27.52 -14.12 -17.87
N GLY A 177 -28.62 -13.75 -17.21
CA GLY A 177 -29.88 -13.36 -17.85
C GLY A 177 -29.89 -11.92 -18.39
N SER A 178 -28.94 -11.07 -17.94
CA SER A 178 -28.74 -9.71 -18.46
C SER A 178 -27.98 -9.73 -19.80
N ALA A 179 -28.35 -8.83 -20.72
CA ALA A 179 -27.78 -8.82 -22.07
C ALA A 179 -26.31 -8.32 -22.09
N THR A 180 -25.97 -7.31 -21.29
CA THR A 180 -24.62 -6.71 -21.24
C THR A 180 -24.34 -6.09 -19.87
N PHE A 181 -23.07 -6.07 -19.46
CA PHE A 181 -22.60 -5.30 -18.31
C PHE A 181 -21.60 -4.22 -18.73
N LEU A 182 -21.72 -3.05 -18.13
CA LEU A 182 -20.63 -2.07 -18.00
C LEU A 182 -19.91 -2.35 -16.69
N THR A 183 -18.61 -2.63 -16.76
CA THR A 183 -17.79 -2.95 -15.59
C THR A 183 -16.37 -2.47 -15.81
N GLY A 184 -15.69 -2.12 -14.73
CA GLY A 184 -14.30 -1.66 -14.74
C GLY A 184 -13.87 -1.30 -13.32
N VAL A 185 -12.78 -0.55 -13.21
CA VAL A 185 -12.24 -0.05 -11.95
C VAL A 185 -12.04 1.46 -12.08
N ALA A 186 -12.47 2.22 -11.08
CA ALA A 186 -11.99 3.58 -10.87
C ALA A 186 -10.75 3.51 -9.99
N PHE A 187 -9.63 4.05 -10.47
CA PHE A 187 -8.36 4.12 -9.75
C PHE A 187 -7.68 5.46 -10.03
N ASN A 188 -6.68 5.81 -9.22
CA ASN A 188 -5.82 6.97 -9.40
C ASN A 188 -4.37 6.48 -9.43
N ASP A 189 -3.66 6.70 -10.54
CA ASP A 189 -2.24 6.35 -10.69
C ASP A 189 -1.43 7.64 -10.87
N LEU A 190 -0.36 7.79 -10.09
CA LEU A 190 0.54 8.95 -10.09
C LEU A 190 1.86 8.67 -10.86
N VAL A 191 2.01 7.51 -11.52
CA VAL A 191 3.26 7.15 -12.21
C VAL A 191 3.04 6.85 -13.69
N THR A 192 3.93 7.37 -14.52
CA THR A 192 3.90 7.29 -15.99
C THR A 192 4.35 5.93 -16.54
N ASP A 193 3.74 4.81 -16.15
CA ASP A 193 4.05 3.53 -16.79
C ASP A 193 2.81 2.71 -17.12
N ASP A 194 2.84 2.13 -18.31
CA ASP A 194 1.72 1.56 -19.09
C ASP A 194 1.22 0.20 -18.51
N ASN A 195 1.23 0.02 -17.17
CA ASN A 195 1.01 -1.25 -16.48
C ASN A 195 -0.02 -1.14 -15.32
N PHE A 196 -1.29 -1.00 -15.67
CA PHE A 196 -2.44 -1.65 -15.01
C PHE A 196 -2.54 -1.64 -13.46
N TYR A 197 -3.57 -0.97 -12.87
CA TYR A 197 -4.09 -1.08 -11.49
C TYR A 197 -3.18 -1.78 -10.46
N THR A 198 -2.48 -1.02 -9.63
CA THR A 198 -1.82 -1.61 -8.45
C THR A 198 -2.91 -2.02 -7.46
N VAL A 199 -2.78 -3.23 -6.89
CA VAL A 199 -3.72 -3.73 -5.89
C VAL A 199 -3.79 -2.75 -4.72
N GLY A 200 -4.97 -2.17 -4.48
CA GLY A 200 -5.21 -1.22 -3.39
C GLY A 200 -5.53 0.20 -3.86
N GLU A 201 -5.24 0.56 -5.12
CA GLU A 201 -5.48 1.91 -5.68
C GLU A 201 -6.94 2.19 -6.06
N GLY A 202 -7.84 1.26 -5.74
CA GLY A 202 -9.24 1.36 -6.11
C GLY A 202 -9.97 2.45 -5.34
N LEU A 203 -10.61 3.36 -6.07
CA LEU A 203 -11.39 4.44 -5.46
C LEU A 203 -12.82 3.98 -5.18
N GLY A 204 -13.12 3.67 -3.92
CA GLY A 204 -14.46 3.31 -3.47
C GLY A 204 -15.42 4.48 -3.32
N GLY A 205 -16.72 4.24 -3.49
CA GLY A 205 -17.77 5.23 -3.28
C GLY A 205 -17.93 6.29 -4.37
N ILE A 206 -17.26 6.12 -5.52
CA ILE A 206 -17.47 6.97 -6.70
C ILE A 206 -18.82 6.64 -7.31
N LYS A 207 -19.66 7.66 -7.52
CA LYS A 207 -20.95 7.50 -8.19
C LYS A 207 -20.72 7.34 -9.68
N VAL A 208 -21.33 6.31 -10.27
CA VAL A 208 -21.29 6.02 -11.71
C VAL A 208 -22.71 6.12 -12.27
N ASP A 209 -22.96 7.15 -13.07
CA ASP A 209 -24.25 7.42 -13.72
C ASP A 209 -24.13 7.16 -15.23
N ALA A 210 -24.75 6.10 -15.73
CA ALA A 210 -24.85 5.81 -17.16
C ALA A 210 -26.19 6.30 -17.72
N ILE A 211 -26.16 7.28 -18.63
CA ILE A 211 -27.34 7.87 -19.27
C ILE A 211 -27.41 7.37 -20.70
N ARG A 212 -28.43 6.57 -21.03
CA ARG A 212 -28.62 6.05 -22.39
C ARG A 212 -28.99 7.17 -23.35
N GLN A 213 -28.26 7.34 -24.44
CA GLN A 213 -28.43 8.47 -25.36
C GLN A 213 -29.71 8.40 -26.20
N SER A 214 -30.27 7.19 -26.41
CA SER A 214 -31.47 7.03 -27.24
C SER A 214 -32.74 7.59 -26.58
N ASP A 215 -32.80 7.63 -25.25
CA ASP A 215 -34.00 7.97 -24.50
C ASP A 215 -33.75 8.65 -23.14
N ASN A 216 -32.49 9.01 -22.85
CA ASN A 216 -32.04 9.61 -21.59
C ASN A 216 -32.35 8.79 -20.34
N GLN A 217 -32.53 7.46 -20.45
CA GLN A 217 -32.70 6.62 -19.27
C GLN A 217 -31.40 6.60 -18.44
N LEU A 218 -31.49 6.96 -17.16
CA LEU A 218 -30.38 6.96 -16.20
C LEU A 218 -30.31 5.62 -15.45
N PHE A 219 -29.11 5.09 -15.34
CA PHE A 219 -28.74 3.95 -14.51
C PHE A 219 -27.59 4.37 -13.60
N SER A 220 -27.65 4.02 -12.32
CA SER A 220 -26.67 4.47 -11.33
C SER A 220 -26.12 3.31 -10.52
N THR A 221 -24.82 3.36 -10.22
CA THR A 221 -24.17 2.50 -9.24
C THR A 221 -23.11 3.29 -8.48
N TYR A 222 -22.43 2.64 -7.53
CA TYR A 222 -21.23 3.15 -6.90
C TYR A 222 -20.09 2.15 -7.08
N THR A 223 -18.85 2.64 -7.06
CA THR A 223 -17.68 1.76 -6.97
C THR A 223 -17.64 1.05 -5.62
N PHE A 224 -17.26 -0.23 -5.63
CA PHE A 224 -16.96 -1.04 -4.45
C PHE A 224 -15.76 -0.47 -3.70
N GLY A 225 -15.52 -0.92 -2.46
CA GLY A 225 -14.32 -0.54 -1.72
C GLY A 225 -13.00 -0.78 -2.48
N SER A 226 -12.96 -1.77 -3.37
CA SER A 226 -11.81 -2.07 -4.25
C SER A 226 -11.75 -1.25 -5.54
N GLY A 227 -12.60 -0.23 -5.70
CA GLY A 227 -12.66 0.64 -6.89
C GLY A 227 -13.44 0.07 -8.07
N GLY A 228 -13.72 -1.23 -8.07
CA GLY A 228 -14.53 -1.87 -9.11
C GLY A 228 -15.95 -1.32 -9.19
N TYR A 229 -16.59 -1.34 -10.36
CA TYR A 229 -18.01 -1.01 -10.51
C TYR A 229 -18.68 -1.92 -11.51
N GLN A 230 -20.00 -2.07 -11.40
CA GLN A 230 -20.79 -2.78 -12.39
C GLN A 230 -22.21 -2.24 -12.55
N LEU A 231 -22.70 -2.26 -13.80
CA LEU A 231 -24.05 -1.89 -14.20
C LEU A 231 -24.56 -2.89 -15.24
N ALA A 232 -25.71 -3.53 -14.98
CA ALA A 232 -26.44 -4.29 -15.98
C ALA A 232 -27.20 -3.33 -16.89
N LEU A 233 -26.95 -3.39 -18.20
CA LEU A 233 -27.46 -2.44 -19.17
C LEU A 233 -27.94 -3.13 -20.45
N ASP A 234 -28.86 -2.49 -21.15
CA ASP A 234 -29.25 -2.90 -22.51
C ASP A 234 -28.18 -2.48 -23.53
N PRO A 235 -28.06 -3.15 -24.67
CA PRO A 235 -27.23 -2.68 -25.78
C PRO A 235 -27.62 -1.25 -26.19
N GLY A 236 -26.61 -0.41 -26.45
CA GLY A 236 -26.84 0.98 -26.81
C GLY A 236 -25.65 1.89 -26.46
N THR A 237 -25.80 3.17 -26.77
CA THR A 237 -24.80 4.19 -26.44
C THR A 237 -25.21 4.94 -25.17
N TYR A 238 -24.28 5.11 -24.25
CA TYR A 238 -24.44 5.73 -22.94
C TYR A 238 -23.42 6.85 -22.76
N THR A 239 -23.84 7.93 -22.13
CA THR A 239 -22.96 8.91 -21.51
C THR A 239 -22.78 8.49 -20.06
N VAL A 240 -21.57 8.11 -19.67
CA VAL A 240 -21.24 7.63 -18.33
C VAL A 240 -20.50 8.72 -17.57
N ASN A 241 -21.07 9.13 -16.44
CA ASN A 241 -20.54 10.16 -15.57
C ASN A 241 -20.02 9.53 -14.28
N PHE A 242 -18.79 9.85 -13.92
CA PHE A 242 -18.16 9.50 -12.65
C PHE A 242 -18.09 10.76 -11.82
N SER A 243 -18.74 10.74 -10.65
CA SER A 243 -18.90 11.93 -9.81
C SER A 243 -19.00 11.57 -8.33
N GLY A 244 -18.85 12.57 -7.46
CA GLY A 244 -18.91 12.36 -6.01
C GLY A 244 -17.71 11.55 -5.49
N GLY A 245 -17.77 11.15 -4.22
CA GLY A 245 -16.63 10.54 -3.54
C GLY A 245 -15.47 11.53 -3.41
N LEU A 246 -14.27 11.13 -3.85
CA LEU A 246 -13.05 11.94 -3.87
C LEU A 246 -12.91 12.83 -5.12
N LEU A 247 -13.86 12.76 -6.07
CA LEU A 247 -13.77 13.51 -7.33
C LEU A 247 -14.22 14.96 -7.17
N ASN A 248 -13.33 15.90 -7.49
CA ASN A 248 -13.62 17.35 -7.53
C ASN A 248 -14.36 17.80 -8.81
N THR A 249 -14.40 16.94 -9.82
CA THR A 249 -15.02 17.19 -11.13
C THR A 249 -15.78 15.94 -11.57
N THR A 250 -16.75 16.12 -12.47
CA THR A 250 -17.45 14.98 -13.07
C THR A 250 -16.71 14.54 -14.32
N PHE A 251 -16.18 13.31 -14.30
CA PHE A 251 -15.59 12.71 -15.49
C PHE A 251 -16.69 12.11 -16.35
N THR A 252 -16.68 12.40 -17.65
CA THR A 252 -17.75 12.00 -18.56
C THR A 252 -17.15 11.28 -19.75
N GLN A 253 -17.63 10.06 -20.03
CA GLN A 253 -17.22 9.26 -21.18
C GLN A 253 -18.44 8.79 -21.97
N THR A 254 -18.35 8.82 -23.30
CA THR A 254 -19.35 8.14 -24.16
C THR A 254 -18.93 6.70 -24.42
N VAL A 255 -19.88 5.78 -24.25
CA VAL A 255 -19.72 4.34 -24.18
C VAL A 255 -20.74 3.68 -25.12
N THR A 256 -20.34 2.76 -26.00
CA THR A 256 -21.30 1.96 -26.78
C THR A 256 -21.21 0.48 -26.43
N LEU A 257 -22.27 -0.04 -25.82
CA LEU A 257 -22.41 -1.43 -25.38
C LEU A 257 -22.93 -2.28 -26.53
N GLY A 258 -22.09 -3.19 -27.03
CA GLY A 258 -22.45 -4.10 -28.13
C GLY A 258 -21.27 -4.89 -28.72
N SER A 259 -20.05 -4.35 -28.67
CA SER A 259 -18.86 -5.01 -29.23
C SER A 259 -17.55 -4.80 -28.45
N GLN A 260 -17.57 -4.13 -27.30
CA GLN A 260 -16.36 -3.77 -26.54
C GLN A 260 -16.59 -3.86 -25.03
N ASN A 261 -15.57 -4.35 -24.32
CA ASN A 261 -15.39 -4.16 -22.88
C ASN A 261 -14.92 -2.73 -22.64
N ILE A 262 -15.32 -2.10 -21.55
CA ILE A 262 -14.98 -0.70 -21.28
C ILE A 262 -14.35 -0.62 -19.91
N LYS A 263 -13.03 -0.70 -19.92
CA LYS A 263 -12.21 -0.19 -18.82
C LYS A 263 -12.19 1.32 -18.98
N LEU A 264 -12.75 2.06 -18.02
CA LEU A 264 -12.50 3.49 -17.96
C LEU A 264 -11.22 3.67 -17.14
N ASP A 265 -10.14 3.84 -17.86
CA ASP A 265 -8.96 4.49 -17.30
C ASP A 265 -9.31 5.97 -17.09
N LEU A 266 -9.21 6.45 -15.85
CA LEU A 266 -9.37 7.87 -15.52
C LEU A 266 -8.07 8.64 -15.82
N ALA A 267 -7.22 8.15 -16.73
CA ALA A 267 -6.05 8.81 -17.29
C ALA A 267 -6.38 10.22 -17.79
N THR A 268 -6.17 11.16 -16.89
CA THR A 268 -5.94 12.54 -17.23
C THR A 268 -4.48 12.68 -17.60
N ASP A 269 -4.18 12.54 -18.89
CA ASP A 269 -2.95 13.09 -19.50
C ASP A 269 -2.96 14.65 -19.49
N GLN A 270 -3.69 15.28 -18.55
CA GLN A 270 -3.83 16.72 -18.34
C GLN A 270 -4.14 17.09 -16.87
N LEU A 271 -3.88 16.22 -15.89
CA LEU A 271 -3.73 16.69 -14.51
C LEU A 271 -2.25 16.97 -14.29
N THR A 272 -1.89 18.25 -14.26
CA THR A 272 -0.74 18.68 -13.45
C THR A 272 -0.89 18.05 -12.06
N PRO A 273 0.19 17.62 -11.37
CA PRO A 273 0.09 16.92 -10.09
C PRO A 273 -0.95 17.59 -9.20
N LEU A 274 -2.06 16.91 -8.91
CA LEU A 274 -3.01 17.41 -7.92
C LEU A 274 -2.41 17.14 -6.54
N PRO A 275 -2.59 18.08 -5.60
CA PRO A 275 -2.07 17.92 -4.25
C PRO A 275 -2.68 16.66 -3.66
N THR A 276 -1.80 15.85 -3.12
CA THR A 276 -2.13 14.66 -2.36
C THR A 276 -3.09 15.10 -1.23
N LEU A 277 -4.30 14.53 -1.20
CA LEU A 277 -5.33 14.96 -0.27
C LEU A 277 -5.03 14.39 1.11
N GLY A 278 -4.74 15.28 2.06
CA GLY A 278 -4.66 14.95 3.48
C GLY A 278 -5.93 14.33 4.03
N LEU A 279 -5.82 13.12 4.56
CA LEU A 279 -6.75 12.44 5.44
C LEU A 279 -6.74 13.12 6.82
N ASN A 280 -7.88 13.11 7.49
CA ASN A 280 -7.96 13.48 8.91
C ASN A 280 -8.52 12.28 9.67
N LEU A 281 -7.61 11.50 10.27
CA LEU A 281 -7.91 10.29 11.03
C LEU A 281 -7.87 10.61 12.51
N ILE A 282 -8.92 10.22 13.21
CA ILE A 282 -8.99 10.39 14.66
C ILE A 282 -9.34 9.05 15.31
N GLY A 283 -8.46 8.63 16.21
CA GLY A 283 -8.59 7.46 17.06
C GLY A 283 -9.69 7.58 18.10
N THR A 284 -9.74 6.57 18.95
CA THR A 284 -10.74 6.33 19.97
C THR A 284 -10.19 6.68 21.33
N ILE A 285 -10.41 5.86 22.35
CA ILE A 285 -9.83 5.99 23.69
C ILE A 285 -9.11 4.69 24.08
N SER A 286 -8.75 3.91 23.07
CA SER A 286 -8.25 2.55 23.14
C SER A 286 -7.20 2.41 22.07
N ASN A 287 -6.27 1.47 22.25
CA ASN A 287 -5.17 1.29 21.32
C ASN A 287 -5.65 1.18 19.87
N ASP A 288 -5.20 2.11 19.04
CA ASP A 288 -5.55 2.25 17.64
C ASP A 288 -4.34 2.04 16.73
N ILE A 289 -4.62 1.63 15.49
CA ILE A 289 -3.66 1.63 14.40
C ILE A 289 -4.21 2.57 13.34
N LEU A 290 -3.57 3.72 13.18
CA LEU A 290 -3.93 4.76 12.23
C LEU A 290 -2.89 4.78 11.10
N THR A 291 -3.35 4.77 9.86
CA THR A 291 -2.48 4.78 8.69
C THR A 291 -3.01 5.82 7.70
N GLY A 292 -2.12 6.71 7.29
CA GLY A 292 -2.31 7.73 6.27
C GLY A 292 -2.35 7.16 4.86
N GLY A 293 -2.23 8.05 3.87
CA GLY A 293 -2.17 7.79 2.46
C GLY A 293 -1.02 8.54 1.81
N ASP A 294 -1.15 8.93 0.55
CA ASP A 294 -0.05 9.56 -0.17
C ASP A 294 0.01 11.09 -0.01
N GLY A 295 -0.79 11.68 0.90
CA GLY A 295 -0.86 13.14 1.08
C GLY A 295 -0.76 13.64 2.48
N ASN A 296 -0.72 14.97 2.62
CA ASN A 296 -0.45 15.67 3.88
C ASN A 296 -1.55 15.42 4.93
N ASP A 297 -1.42 14.32 5.65
CA ASP A 297 -2.44 13.79 6.52
C ASP A 297 -2.40 14.43 7.91
N THR A 298 -3.45 14.22 8.68
CA THR A 298 -3.51 14.54 10.11
C THR A 298 -4.07 13.32 10.84
N LEU A 299 -3.25 12.69 11.66
CA LEU A 299 -3.59 11.53 12.47
C LEU A 299 -3.57 11.93 13.95
N ASP A 300 -4.62 11.59 14.71
CA ASP A 300 -4.75 11.87 16.14
C ASP A 300 -5.13 10.59 16.89
N GLY A 301 -4.21 9.98 17.63
CA GLY A 301 -4.39 8.73 18.39
C GLY A 301 -5.30 8.89 19.61
N ARG A 302 -5.19 10.03 20.28
CA ARG A 302 -5.90 10.43 21.52
C ARG A 302 -5.43 9.73 22.79
N GLU A 303 -6.14 8.70 23.25
CA GLU A 303 -5.84 8.04 24.53
C GLU A 303 -5.50 6.58 24.28
N ALA A 304 -4.65 6.03 25.16
CA ALA A 304 -4.08 4.69 25.11
C ALA A 304 -2.88 4.59 24.17
N ASN A 305 -2.39 3.36 23.93
CA ASN A 305 -1.12 3.16 23.23
C ASN A 305 -1.39 2.92 21.75
N ASP A 306 -1.06 3.89 20.92
CA ASP A 306 -1.42 3.94 19.51
C ASP A 306 -0.23 3.70 18.58
N THR A 307 -0.53 3.34 17.34
CA THR A 307 0.45 3.26 16.25
C THR A 307 -0.03 4.06 15.07
N LEU A 308 0.68 5.15 14.74
CA LEU A 308 0.37 6.09 13.68
C LEU A 308 1.44 6.01 12.59
N SER A 309 1.02 5.98 11.33
CA SER A 309 1.92 5.98 10.16
C SER A 309 1.40 6.94 9.10
N GLY A 310 2.18 7.95 8.70
CA GLY A 310 1.79 8.98 7.72
C GLY A 310 1.87 8.51 6.26
N LEU A 311 2.92 7.76 5.93
CA LEU A 311 3.24 7.22 4.60
C LEU A 311 3.90 8.23 3.66
N ASN A 312 3.21 8.85 2.70
CA ASN A 312 3.81 9.88 1.84
C ASN A 312 3.06 11.20 2.06
N GLY A 313 3.75 12.32 1.94
CA GLY A 313 3.15 13.64 2.19
C GLY A 313 3.81 14.31 3.38
N ASN A 314 3.46 15.57 3.61
CA ASN A 314 3.92 16.30 4.79
C ASN A 314 2.82 16.20 5.85
N ASP A 315 2.97 15.26 6.77
CA ASP A 315 1.92 14.78 7.66
C ASP A 315 1.98 15.42 9.04
N ILE A 316 0.88 15.34 9.77
CA ILE A 316 0.77 15.73 11.18
C ILE A 316 0.31 14.50 11.97
N LEU A 317 1.17 13.94 12.80
CA LEU A 317 0.86 12.80 13.67
C LEU A 317 0.85 13.25 15.13
N LEU A 318 -0.28 13.06 15.81
CA LEU A 318 -0.48 13.37 17.23
C LEU A 318 -0.75 12.05 17.97
N GLY A 319 0.17 11.59 18.81
CA GLY A 319 0.01 10.37 19.62
C GLY A 319 -1.06 10.56 20.68
N GLY A 320 -0.88 11.58 21.52
CA GLY A 320 -1.86 11.97 22.52
C GLY A 320 -1.42 11.54 23.91
N SER A 321 -2.08 10.55 24.50
CA SER A 321 -1.75 10.08 25.85
C SER A 321 -1.67 8.57 25.88
N GLY A 322 -0.57 8.05 26.42
CA GLY A 322 -0.24 6.63 26.29
C GLY A 322 1.15 6.50 25.70
N ASN A 323 1.62 5.27 25.51
CA ASN A 323 2.92 5.03 24.90
C ASN A 323 2.73 4.74 23.41
N ASP A 324 3.04 5.72 22.59
CA ASP A 324 2.68 5.74 21.17
C ASP A 324 3.87 5.45 20.27
N ILE A 325 3.56 4.98 19.06
CA ILE A 325 4.53 4.77 17.97
C ILE A 325 4.09 5.62 16.79
N LEU A 326 4.90 6.60 16.41
CA LEU A 326 4.64 7.50 15.29
C LEU A 326 5.73 7.32 14.24
N ASP A 327 5.33 7.13 12.98
CA ASP A 327 6.21 7.05 11.80
C ASP A 327 5.69 8.02 10.73
N GLY A 328 6.45 9.09 10.46
CA GLY A 328 6.08 10.12 9.48
C GLY A 328 6.02 9.53 8.07
N GLY A 329 7.16 9.05 7.60
CA GLY A 329 7.26 8.35 6.32
C GLY A 329 8.10 9.16 5.33
N ASN A 330 7.52 9.56 4.21
CA ASN A 330 8.19 10.37 3.20
C ASN A 330 7.55 11.76 3.12
N GLY A 331 8.33 12.80 3.34
CA GLY A 331 7.89 14.20 3.28
C GLY A 331 8.34 14.94 4.52
N ASP A 332 8.12 16.25 4.57
CA ASP A 332 8.49 17.03 5.76
C ASP A 332 7.37 16.93 6.80
N ASP A 333 7.52 16.05 7.79
CA ASP A 333 6.46 15.66 8.72
C ASP A 333 6.51 16.40 10.07
N GLN A 334 5.38 16.46 10.77
CA GLN A 334 5.27 16.94 12.15
C GLN A 334 4.71 15.85 13.06
N LEU A 335 5.53 15.35 13.99
CA LEU A 335 5.17 14.31 14.96
C LEU A 335 5.18 14.88 16.39
N ASP A 336 4.10 14.66 17.13
CA ASP A 336 3.96 15.01 18.55
C ASP A 336 3.52 13.76 19.33
N GLY A 337 4.39 13.23 20.20
CA GLY A 337 4.08 12.06 21.03
C GLY A 337 3.02 12.36 22.10
N GLY A 338 3.04 13.58 22.65
CA GLY A 338 2.14 13.98 23.71
C GLY A 338 2.62 13.54 25.09
N THR A 339 1.84 12.72 25.80
CA THR A 339 2.21 12.24 27.15
C THR A 339 2.37 10.74 27.17
N GLY A 340 3.55 10.27 27.56
CA GLY A 340 3.84 8.85 27.73
C GLY A 340 5.25 8.55 27.29
N ALA A 341 5.63 7.29 27.21
CA ALA A 341 6.96 6.93 26.70
C ALA A 341 6.82 6.58 25.21
N ASP A 342 7.09 7.58 24.36
CA ASP A 342 6.76 7.53 22.94
C ASP A 342 7.96 7.19 22.07
N ARG A 343 7.68 6.69 20.87
CA ARG A 343 8.67 6.40 19.83
C ARG A 343 8.30 7.10 18.54
N LEU A 344 9.07 8.12 18.19
CA LEU A 344 8.88 8.95 17.00
C LEU A 344 9.97 8.65 15.97
N LEU A 345 9.57 8.39 14.74
CA LEU A 345 10.42 8.21 13.57
C LEU A 345 9.97 9.18 12.47
N GLY A 346 10.80 10.16 12.10
CA GLY A 346 10.51 11.07 10.99
C GLY A 346 10.59 10.38 9.63
N SER A 347 11.60 9.51 9.48
CA SER A 347 11.90 8.74 8.27
C SER A 347 12.60 9.60 7.19
N ASN A 348 11.97 9.98 6.08
CA ASN A 348 12.61 10.73 5.00
C ASN A 348 11.99 12.12 4.88
N GLY A 349 12.76 13.18 5.04
CA GLY A 349 12.28 14.56 4.92
C GLY A 349 12.95 15.47 5.93
N ASN A 350 12.55 16.74 6.01
CA ASN A 350 12.98 17.63 7.08
C ASN A 350 11.88 17.68 8.13
N ASP A 351 11.98 16.80 9.12
CA ASP A 351 10.88 16.53 10.03
C ASP A 351 10.94 17.37 11.31
N ILE A 352 9.81 17.53 11.99
CA ILE A 352 9.70 18.14 13.31
C ILE A 352 9.15 17.09 14.28
N LEU A 353 9.96 16.65 15.23
CA LEU A 353 9.58 15.67 16.25
C LEU A 353 9.57 16.31 17.63
N VAL A 354 8.45 16.15 18.35
CA VAL A 354 8.26 16.56 19.74
C VAL A 354 7.91 15.34 20.58
N GLY A 355 8.80 14.94 21.49
CA GLY A 355 8.59 13.79 22.39
C GLY A 355 7.42 14.05 23.34
N GLY A 356 7.51 15.14 24.09
CA GLY A 356 6.45 15.61 24.96
C GLY A 356 6.76 15.35 26.42
N GLY A 357 5.98 14.51 27.09
CA GLY A 357 6.15 14.24 28.52
C GLY A 357 6.52 12.79 28.78
N ASN A 358 7.44 12.55 29.73
CA ASN A 358 8.09 11.27 30.06
C ASN A 358 9.24 10.96 29.11
N ALA A 359 9.69 9.70 29.05
CA ALA A 359 10.96 9.35 28.44
C ALA A 359 10.77 8.84 27.01
N ASP A 360 11.13 9.68 26.06
CA ASP A 360 10.82 9.46 24.65
C ASP A 360 12.03 9.02 23.83
N ARG A 361 11.76 8.47 22.65
CA ARG A 361 12.77 8.09 21.67
C ARG A 361 12.47 8.75 20.33
N LEU A 362 13.31 9.69 19.92
CA LEU A 362 13.18 10.46 18.69
C LEU A 362 14.27 10.05 17.70
N ASN A 363 13.89 9.66 16.49
CA ASN A 363 14.79 9.44 15.36
C ASN A 363 14.28 10.29 14.19
N GLY A 364 15.02 11.34 13.81
CA GLY A 364 14.67 12.18 12.67
C GLY A 364 14.70 11.37 11.39
N GLY A 365 15.86 10.85 11.03
CA GLY A 365 16.02 9.95 9.90
C GLY A 365 16.93 10.60 8.86
N ALA A 366 16.47 10.65 7.61
CA ALA A 366 17.18 11.29 6.51
C ALA A 366 16.60 12.69 6.26
N GLY A 367 17.45 13.71 6.23
CA GLY A 367 17.07 15.11 6.03
C GLY A 367 17.36 15.95 7.28
N ASN A 368 17.07 17.26 7.22
CA ASN A 368 17.45 18.18 8.29
C ASN A 368 16.31 18.29 9.31
N ASP A 369 16.34 17.42 10.31
CA ASP A 369 15.24 17.30 11.27
C ASP A 369 15.37 18.25 12.44
N THR A 370 14.26 18.59 13.08
CA THR A 370 14.20 19.32 14.35
C THR A 370 13.62 18.41 15.43
N LEU A 371 14.42 18.09 16.44
CA LEU A 371 14.06 17.15 17.50
C LEU A 371 13.99 17.87 18.84
N THR A 372 12.83 17.78 19.50
CA THR A 372 12.57 18.41 20.82
C THR A 372 12.12 17.33 21.80
N GLY A 373 12.91 17.03 22.83
CA GLY A 373 12.56 16.01 23.83
C GLY A 373 11.43 16.45 24.75
N SER A 374 11.41 17.73 25.10
CA SER A 374 10.55 18.36 26.10
C SER A 374 10.84 17.87 27.52
N ALA A 375 9.87 17.28 28.21
CA ALA A 375 9.97 16.98 29.63
C ALA A 375 10.22 15.48 29.84
N GLY A 376 11.47 15.08 30.00
CA GLY A 376 11.74 13.65 29.94
C GLY A 376 13.14 13.26 30.32
N SER A 377 13.44 12.00 30.08
CA SER A 377 14.82 11.51 29.95
C SER A 377 14.90 10.89 28.56
N ASP A 378 15.19 11.75 27.60
CA ASP A 378 14.88 11.50 26.20
C ASP A 378 16.07 10.95 25.46
N LYS A 379 15.79 10.24 24.37
CA LYS A 379 16.78 9.59 23.52
C LYS A 379 16.68 10.14 22.11
N PHE A 380 17.70 10.86 21.69
CA PHE A 380 17.89 11.34 20.33
C PHE A 380 18.75 10.33 19.56
N VAL A 381 18.21 9.72 18.52
CA VAL A 381 18.74 8.50 17.92
C VAL A 381 19.37 8.77 16.55
N PHE A 382 20.56 8.23 16.37
CA PHE A 382 21.28 8.18 15.11
C PHE A 382 21.57 6.70 14.79
N ASP A 383 20.86 6.12 13.81
CA ASP A 383 20.92 4.70 13.46
C ASP A 383 20.90 4.39 11.95
N SER A 384 20.69 3.11 11.59
CA SER A 384 20.88 2.57 10.23
C SER A 384 19.81 3.02 9.24
N GLY A 385 18.79 3.74 9.70
CA GLY A 385 17.84 4.43 8.82
C GLY A 385 18.51 5.51 7.97
N ARG A 386 19.73 5.95 8.34
CA ARG A 386 20.51 6.95 7.60
C ARG A 386 21.36 6.28 6.51
N THR A 387 21.14 6.64 5.24
CA THR A 387 21.97 6.16 4.13
C THR A 387 23.20 7.06 3.95
N PHE A 388 24.39 6.61 4.37
CA PHE A 388 25.65 7.39 4.33
C PHE A 388 26.26 7.58 2.92
N SER A 389 25.47 7.43 1.87
CA SER A 389 25.90 7.35 0.47
C SER A 389 25.14 8.38 -0.38
N GLY A 390 25.18 9.67 -0.04
CA GLY A 390 24.54 10.71 -0.85
C GLY A 390 24.48 12.09 -0.18
N SER A 391 23.92 13.06 -0.90
CA SER A 391 23.64 14.43 -0.44
C SER A 391 22.42 14.54 0.50
N ASP A 392 21.86 13.41 0.91
CA ASP A 392 20.55 13.30 1.58
C ASP A 392 20.66 12.99 3.08
N PHE A 393 21.85 13.21 3.65
CA PHE A 393 22.14 12.84 5.05
C PHE A 393 21.57 13.84 6.07
N GLY A 394 21.27 15.07 5.64
CA GLY A 394 20.80 16.15 6.50
C GLY A 394 21.68 16.47 7.70
N VAL A 395 21.34 17.53 8.42
CA VAL A 395 21.93 17.91 9.72
C VAL A 395 20.78 18.24 10.66
N ASP A 396 20.57 17.37 11.64
CA ASP A 396 19.48 17.55 12.60
C ASP A 396 19.77 18.71 13.57
N SER A 397 18.72 19.22 14.20
CA SER A 397 18.77 20.22 15.25
C SER A 397 18.06 19.67 16.49
N ILE A 398 18.81 19.47 17.58
CA ILE A 398 18.23 19.11 18.88
C ILE A 398 18.04 20.41 19.68
N THR A 399 16.81 20.72 20.08
CA THR A 399 16.43 22.09 20.48
C THR A 399 16.36 22.34 21.99
N ASP A 400 16.45 21.30 22.82
CA ASP A 400 16.23 21.44 24.27
C ASP A 400 16.98 20.41 25.13
N PHE A 401 18.08 19.85 24.62
CA PHE A 401 18.84 18.79 25.28
C PHE A 401 19.23 19.11 26.74
N VAL A 402 18.79 18.28 27.68
CA VAL A 402 19.08 18.42 29.11
C VAL A 402 20.27 17.54 29.51
N THR A 403 21.41 18.17 29.79
CA THR A 403 22.65 17.49 30.24
C THR A 403 22.42 16.60 31.46
N GLY A 404 22.93 15.37 31.43
CA GLY A 404 22.80 14.40 32.51
C GLY A 404 21.43 13.72 32.60
N VAL A 405 20.44 14.17 31.84
CA VAL A 405 19.08 13.63 31.80
C VAL A 405 18.87 12.92 30.47
N ASP A 406 19.10 13.63 29.37
CA ASP A 406 18.91 13.09 28.01
C ASP A 406 20.13 12.30 27.54
N LYS A 407 19.92 11.58 26.43
CA LYS A 407 20.93 10.75 25.78
C LYS A 407 20.94 10.95 24.28
N ILE A 408 22.14 11.10 23.74
CA ILE A 408 22.43 10.91 22.33
C ILE A 408 22.71 9.43 22.12
N VAL A 409 21.82 8.74 21.42
CA VAL A 409 21.93 7.32 21.13
C VAL A 409 22.56 7.14 19.76
N VAL A 410 23.65 6.39 19.70
CA VAL A 410 24.38 6.14 18.45
C VAL A 410 24.46 4.63 18.22
N ASP A 411 23.98 4.18 17.07
CA ASP A 411 23.96 2.76 16.69
C ASP A 411 25.32 2.31 16.11
N GLN A 412 25.93 1.31 16.74
CA GLN A 412 27.24 0.83 16.33
C GLN A 412 27.22 0.07 14.99
N THR A 413 26.10 -0.50 14.55
CA THR A 413 25.99 -1.14 13.22
C THR A 413 26.12 -0.11 12.10
N THR A 414 25.66 1.10 12.38
CA THR A 414 25.63 2.23 11.47
C THR A 414 27.00 2.91 11.40
N PHE A 415 27.59 3.13 12.57
CA PHE A 415 28.83 3.90 12.72
C PHE A 415 30.07 3.01 12.93
N GLY A 416 30.11 1.82 12.31
CA GLY A 416 31.34 1.02 12.20
C GLY A 416 31.85 0.42 13.52
N SER A 417 30.96 -0.11 14.36
CA SER A 417 31.26 -0.75 15.65
C SER A 417 31.99 0.17 16.64
N ILE A 418 31.50 1.41 16.79
CA ILE A 418 31.95 2.37 17.80
C ILE A 418 31.82 1.83 19.23
N THR A 419 32.69 2.32 20.10
CA THR A 419 32.67 2.12 21.56
C THR A 419 32.67 3.47 22.28
N SER A 420 32.35 3.50 23.58
CA SER A 420 32.38 4.74 24.37
C SER A 420 33.75 5.44 24.41
N SER A 421 34.84 4.72 24.18
CA SER A 421 36.19 5.31 24.05
C SER A 421 36.42 6.09 22.76
N GLN A 422 35.50 6.00 21.79
CA GLN A 422 35.57 6.68 20.50
C GLN A 422 34.64 7.91 20.42
N ILE A 423 34.22 8.42 21.59
CA ILE A 423 33.47 9.66 21.73
C ILE A 423 34.43 10.74 22.25
N ALA A 424 34.53 11.85 21.52
CA ALA A 424 35.36 12.98 21.89
C ALA A 424 34.53 14.25 22.12
N ILE A 425 34.87 14.99 23.17
CA ILE A 425 34.30 16.29 23.49
C ILE A 425 35.35 17.36 23.20
N ALA A 426 35.00 18.32 22.35
CA ALA A 426 35.87 19.33 21.78
C ALA A 426 35.50 20.73 22.26
N ALA A 427 36.49 21.62 22.38
CA ALA A 427 36.21 23.01 22.72
C ALA A 427 35.64 23.82 21.54
N ASN A 428 36.00 23.48 20.30
CA ASN A 428 35.56 24.15 19.06
C ASN A 428 35.51 23.10 17.92
N ASP A 429 34.97 23.48 16.75
CA ASP A 429 34.91 22.64 15.53
C ASP A 429 36.27 22.20 14.98
N SER A 430 37.36 22.78 15.49
CA SER A 430 38.72 22.42 15.12
C SER A 430 39.35 21.61 16.24
N LEU A 431 39.62 20.33 15.95
CA LEU A 431 40.46 19.48 16.79
C LEU A 431 41.82 19.28 16.13
N ALA A 432 42.88 19.35 16.93
CA ALA A 432 44.17 18.83 16.50
C ALA A 432 43.99 17.35 16.10
N ALA A 433 44.49 16.96 14.92
CA ALA A 433 44.38 15.60 14.40
C ALA A 433 44.89 14.58 15.43
N THR A 434 43.97 13.88 16.07
CA THR A 434 44.27 12.81 17.02
C THR A 434 43.32 11.65 16.73
N SER A 435 43.89 10.45 16.63
CA SER A 435 43.25 9.21 16.15
C SER A 435 42.22 8.60 17.10
N THR A 436 41.54 9.40 17.94
CA THR A 436 40.84 8.90 19.13
C THR A 436 39.31 9.04 19.10
N GLY A 437 38.74 9.96 18.30
CA GLY A 437 37.28 10.19 18.24
C GLY A 437 36.67 9.84 16.88
N LEU A 438 35.63 9.00 16.91
CA LEU A 438 34.78 8.63 15.76
C LEU A 438 33.46 9.40 15.79
N ILE A 439 32.93 9.70 16.99
CA ILE A 439 31.87 10.67 17.23
C ILE A 439 32.46 11.87 17.98
N VAL A 440 32.27 13.09 17.48
CA VAL A 440 32.89 14.31 18.03
C VAL A 440 31.83 15.38 18.28
N TYR A 441 31.72 15.87 19.52
CA TYR A 441 30.85 17.00 19.87
C TYR A 441 31.67 18.25 20.19
N SER A 442 31.34 19.38 19.56
CA SER A 442 31.97 20.68 19.79
C SER A 442 31.15 21.53 20.76
N GLN A 443 31.70 21.77 21.96
CA GLN A 443 31.07 22.67 22.94
C GLN A 443 31.10 24.15 22.55
N GLY A 444 31.92 24.54 21.58
CA GLY A 444 31.98 25.93 21.12
C GLY A 444 30.84 26.30 20.16
N THR A 445 30.25 25.30 19.51
CA THR A 445 29.29 25.48 18.40
C THR A 445 28.03 24.62 18.52
N GLY A 446 28.03 23.58 19.36
CA GLY A 446 26.94 22.62 19.48
C GLY A 446 26.96 21.52 18.42
N ASN A 447 27.95 21.51 17.53
CA ASN A 447 27.97 20.58 16.41
C ASN A 447 28.43 19.17 16.81
N LEU A 448 27.71 18.16 16.31
CA LEU A 448 28.02 16.74 16.44
C LEU A 448 28.46 16.18 15.08
N PHE A 449 29.59 15.47 15.04
CA PHE A 449 30.17 14.95 13.80
C PHE A 449 30.47 13.45 13.88
N TYR A 450 30.34 12.76 12.75
CA TYR A 450 30.90 11.43 12.51
C TYR A 450 32.17 11.52 11.66
N ASN A 451 33.27 10.97 12.16
CA ASN A 451 34.58 10.97 11.50
C ASN A 451 35.16 9.56 11.39
N GLN A 452 34.89 8.88 10.28
CA GLN A 452 35.32 7.50 10.02
C GLN A 452 36.83 7.27 10.12
N ASN A 453 37.67 8.30 9.96
CA ASN A 453 39.14 8.19 9.86
C ASN A 453 39.91 8.80 11.04
N GLY A 454 39.24 9.39 12.04
CA GLY A 454 39.90 9.95 13.23
C GLY A 454 40.94 11.06 12.97
N SER A 455 40.88 11.77 11.82
CA SER A 455 41.74 12.93 11.52
C SER A 455 40.89 14.16 11.25
N LEU A 456 41.20 15.30 11.87
CA LEU A 456 40.35 16.51 11.90
C LEU A 456 41.03 17.76 11.28
N ALA A 457 42.09 17.59 10.48
CA ALA A 457 42.76 18.73 9.83
C ALA A 457 41.99 19.20 8.58
N GLY A 458 41.16 20.24 8.74
CA GLY A 458 40.48 20.95 7.64
C GLY A 458 39.25 20.20 7.13
N LEU A 459 38.07 20.65 7.57
CA LEU A 459 36.72 20.11 7.30
C LEU A 459 36.54 19.57 5.86
N GLY A 460 36.78 18.27 5.68
CA GLY A 460 36.53 17.54 4.43
C GLY A 460 36.67 16.04 4.64
N THR A 461 35.56 15.32 4.50
CA THR A 461 35.30 13.86 4.73
C THR A 461 34.73 13.42 6.10
N GLY A 462 34.32 14.33 6.98
CA GLY A 462 33.43 14.00 8.12
C GLY A 462 32.01 14.51 7.85
N SER A 463 30.98 13.71 8.16
CA SER A 463 29.57 14.11 8.03
C SER A 463 29.09 14.70 9.35
N GLN A 464 28.62 15.95 9.34
CA GLN A 464 27.92 16.53 10.49
C GLN A 464 26.61 15.78 10.70
N LEU A 465 26.35 15.34 11.92
CA LEU A 465 25.16 14.58 12.32
C LEU A 465 24.05 15.51 12.78
N ALA A 466 24.39 16.46 13.66
CA ALA A 466 23.42 17.33 14.28
C ALA A 466 24.08 18.61 14.81
N THR A 467 23.24 19.57 15.15
CA THR A 467 23.56 20.71 16.00
C THR A 467 22.69 20.61 17.24
N ILE A 468 23.27 20.78 18.41
CA ILE A 468 22.55 20.78 19.69
C ILE A 468 22.47 22.23 20.14
N ASP A 469 21.26 22.78 20.07
CA ASP A 469 21.00 24.21 20.24
C ASP A 469 19.76 24.43 21.12
N ASN A 470 20.02 24.61 22.41
CA ASN A 470 19.00 24.84 23.42
C ASN A 470 18.42 26.28 23.40
N ASP A 471 18.96 27.17 22.55
CA ASP A 471 18.68 28.61 22.56
C ASP A 471 18.00 29.08 21.25
N ASN A 472 17.32 28.18 20.55
CA ASN A 472 16.44 28.49 19.42
C ASN A 472 17.13 29.33 18.31
N ASN A 473 18.31 28.88 17.87
CA ASN A 473 19.14 29.48 16.82
C ASN A 473 19.82 30.81 17.21
N SER A 474 19.85 31.15 18.50
CA SER A 474 20.61 32.31 18.99
C SER A 474 22.11 32.00 19.21
N LEU A 475 22.50 30.73 19.28
CA LEU A 475 23.88 30.24 19.45
C LEU A 475 24.65 30.95 20.57
N THR A 476 23.95 31.34 21.65
CA THR A 476 24.55 32.11 22.76
C THR A 476 25.46 31.27 23.65
N ALA A 477 25.15 29.98 23.84
CA ALA A 477 26.07 28.96 24.37
C ALA A 477 25.55 27.53 24.07
N ALA A 478 26.39 26.66 23.52
CA ALA A 478 26.05 25.24 23.35
C ALA A 478 26.07 24.48 24.69
N PRO A 479 25.27 23.41 24.86
CA PRO A 479 25.21 22.66 26.11
C PRO A 479 26.54 21.96 26.42
N ALA A 480 26.90 21.92 27.71
CA ALA A 480 28.13 21.32 28.21
C ALA A 480 28.00 19.80 28.35
N LEU A 481 28.10 19.06 27.24
CA LEU A 481 28.01 17.60 27.23
C LEU A 481 29.26 16.89 27.74
N THR A 482 29.04 15.71 28.32
CA THR A 482 30.06 14.73 28.73
C THR A 482 29.86 13.40 28.00
N THR A 483 30.81 12.47 28.10
CA THR A 483 30.65 11.13 27.51
C THR A 483 29.49 10.33 28.13
N ALA A 484 29.01 10.69 29.32
CA ALA A 484 27.86 10.06 29.95
C ALA A 484 26.51 10.45 29.30
N ASP A 485 26.51 11.51 28.48
CA ASP A 485 25.34 11.96 27.71
C ASP A 485 25.18 11.17 26.41
N PHE A 486 26.09 10.23 26.13
CA PHE A 486 26.03 9.36 24.96
C PHE A 486 25.75 7.92 25.36
N GLN A 487 24.92 7.25 24.57
CA GLN A 487 24.62 5.83 24.69
C GLN A 487 24.96 5.13 23.37
N ILE A 488 25.87 4.17 23.41
CA ILE A 488 26.16 3.30 22.26
C ILE A 488 25.26 2.07 22.34
N VAL A 489 24.55 1.78 21.25
CA VAL A 489 23.67 0.61 21.12
C VAL A 489 24.10 -0.30 19.98
N ALA A 490 23.67 -1.55 20.06
CA ALA A 490 24.19 -2.67 19.28
C ALA A 490 23.29 -3.14 18.16
#